data_AF-A0A2N2NRU8-F1
#
_entry.id   AF-A0A2N2NRU8-F1
#
_cell.length_a   1.000
_cell.length_b   1.000
_cell.length_c   1.000
_cell.angle_alpha   90.00
_cell.angle_beta   90.00
_cell.angle_gamma   90.00
#
_symmetry.space_group_name_H-M   'P 1'
#
loop_
_entity.id
_entity.type
_entity.pdbx_description
1 polymer ?
#
loop_
_entity_poly.entity_id
_entity_poly.type
_entity_poly.pdbx_seq_one_letter_code
_entity_poly.pdbx_strand_id
1 'polypeptide(L)'
;MRLTKSWGMSFVADPTPGRHTDSNYDMGQLGMSDFFPDLKPLIEIAKDPYQQGKSSVVPVKLHQVMESMGLCLFSYFFSDYRMLEMLAEVTGWEMTAEKNFEIGGRIQTIRQMFNACEGAIRHEITPRAVGNPPQQKGPLAGKTIDVATMARGYYDGMGFQSDGITTAEILKSYGLDEMIPDLAICTRTHKPIVNDYNMRTD
;
A
#
# COMPACT_ATOMS: atom_id res chain seq x y z
N MET A 1 6.97 -3.10 -13.86
CA MET A 1 6.07 -1.98 -13.56
C MET A 1 5.08 -1.65 -14.67
N ARG A 2 5.48 -1.38 -15.92
CA ARG A 2 4.48 -1.04 -16.98
C ARG A 2 3.51 -2.18 -17.34
N LEU A 3 3.91 -3.42 -17.08
CA LEU A 3 3.04 -4.60 -17.17
C LEU A 3 2.05 -4.69 -16.00
N THR A 4 2.46 -4.24 -14.81
CA THR A 4 1.76 -4.37 -13.53
C THR A 4 1.75 -2.99 -12.87
N LYS A 5 0.80 -2.17 -13.32
CA LYS A 5 0.81 -0.71 -13.12
C LYS A 5 0.73 -0.32 -11.65
N SER A 6 0.04 -1.12 -10.85
CA SER A 6 -0.25 -0.83 -9.45
C SER A 6 0.99 -0.86 -8.54
N TRP A 7 2.09 -1.50 -8.95
CA TRP A 7 3.39 -1.35 -8.28
C TRP A 7 3.92 0.07 -8.31
N GLY A 8 3.57 0.84 -9.36
CA GLY A 8 3.95 2.25 -9.41
C GLY A 8 3.35 3.03 -8.24
N MET A 9 2.13 2.68 -7.82
CA MET A 9 1.48 3.27 -6.65
C MET A 9 2.20 2.88 -5.36
N SER A 10 2.42 1.59 -5.09
CA SER A 10 3.09 1.18 -3.85
C SER A 10 4.50 1.75 -3.74
N PHE A 11 5.23 1.84 -4.86
CA PHE A 11 6.59 2.38 -4.84
C PHE A 11 6.67 3.85 -4.43
N VAL A 12 5.63 4.64 -4.70
CA VAL A 12 5.62 6.07 -4.40
C VAL A 12 4.85 6.42 -3.13
N ALA A 13 3.92 5.56 -2.69
CA ALA A 13 2.93 5.89 -1.68
C ALA A 13 2.83 4.89 -0.52
N ASP A 14 3.38 3.67 -0.62
CA ASP A 14 3.50 2.78 0.53
C ASP A 14 4.62 3.27 1.46
N PRO A 15 4.48 3.11 2.79
CA PRO A 15 5.53 3.42 3.75
C PRO A 15 6.89 2.73 3.51
N THR A 16 6.96 1.64 2.73
CA THR A 16 8.21 1.03 2.29
C THR A 16 8.45 1.21 0.78
N PRO A 17 8.93 2.38 0.34
CA PRO A 17 9.05 2.70 -1.08
C PRO A 17 9.96 1.75 -1.87
N GLY A 18 9.64 1.58 -3.15
CA GLY A 18 10.42 0.78 -4.09
C GLY A 18 10.44 -0.73 -3.81
N ARG A 19 9.68 -1.22 -2.83
CA ARG A 19 9.64 -2.64 -2.45
C ARG A 19 8.68 -3.43 -3.32
N HIS A 20 9.21 -4.33 -4.13
CA HIS A 20 8.42 -5.16 -5.06
C HIS A 20 7.54 -6.21 -4.37
N THR A 21 7.80 -6.51 -3.09
CA THR A 21 7.01 -7.44 -2.29
C THR A 21 5.86 -6.75 -1.54
N ASP A 22 5.73 -5.42 -1.65
CA ASP A 22 4.56 -4.74 -1.10
C ASP A 22 3.32 -5.02 -1.93
N SER A 23 2.20 -5.05 -1.22
CA SER A 23 0.91 -5.30 -1.82
C SER A 23 0.35 -4.09 -2.57
N ASN A 24 -0.58 -4.35 -3.46
CA ASN A 24 -1.16 -3.40 -4.39
C ASN A 24 -2.45 -3.97 -5.00
N TYR A 25 -3.10 -3.20 -5.86
CA TYR A 25 -4.33 -3.60 -6.54
C TYR A 25 -4.22 -4.95 -7.27
N ASP A 26 -3.15 -5.16 -8.03
CA ASP A 26 -2.99 -6.35 -8.86
C ASP A 26 -2.81 -7.60 -7.99
N MET A 27 -2.22 -7.51 -6.79
CA MET A 27 -2.14 -8.63 -5.84
C MET A 27 -3.52 -9.12 -5.38
N GLY A 28 -4.48 -8.20 -5.18
CA GLY A 28 -5.86 -8.59 -4.88
C GLY A 28 -6.50 -9.41 -6.00
N GLN A 29 -6.15 -9.10 -7.24
CA GLN A 29 -6.60 -9.82 -8.43
C GLN A 29 -5.81 -11.13 -8.68
N LEU A 30 -4.64 -11.29 -8.05
CA LEU A 30 -3.70 -12.38 -8.26
C LEU A 30 -3.53 -13.21 -6.98
N GLY A 31 -4.40 -14.20 -6.79
CA GLY A 31 -4.25 -15.23 -5.77
C GLY A 31 -4.68 -14.82 -4.35
N MET A 32 -4.46 -13.58 -3.92
CA MET A 32 -4.86 -13.16 -2.54
C MET A 32 -6.33 -13.42 -2.24
N SER A 33 -7.19 -13.23 -3.24
CA SER A 33 -8.62 -13.47 -3.09
C SER A 33 -8.96 -14.96 -3.00
N ASP A 34 -8.18 -15.86 -3.62
CA ASP A 34 -8.33 -17.31 -3.48
C ASP A 34 -7.73 -17.83 -2.17
N PHE A 35 -6.63 -17.23 -1.73
CA PHE A 35 -5.99 -17.49 -0.44
C PHE A 35 -6.88 -17.11 0.75
N PHE A 36 -7.61 -16.00 0.63
CA PHE A 36 -8.53 -15.50 1.64
C PHE A 36 -9.87 -15.07 1.01
N PRO A 37 -10.79 -16.04 0.78
CA PRO A 37 -12.04 -15.84 0.05
C PRO A 37 -12.95 -14.73 0.57
N ASP A 38 -12.92 -14.44 1.88
CA ASP A 38 -13.77 -13.42 2.50
C ASP A 38 -13.49 -12.00 1.99
N LEU A 39 -12.32 -11.75 1.39
CA LEU A 39 -12.01 -10.45 0.77
C LEU A 39 -12.51 -10.34 -0.67
N LYS A 40 -12.88 -11.43 -1.35
CA LYS A 40 -13.34 -11.41 -2.75
C LYS A 40 -14.41 -10.34 -3.02
N PRO A 41 -15.47 -10.19 -2.18
CA PRO A 41 -16.51 -9.20 -2.42
C PRO A 41 -16.03 -7.73 -2.32
N LEU A 42 -14.90 -7.49 -1.65
CA LEU A 42 -14.35 -6.16 -1.42
C LEU A 42 -13.38 -5.73 -2.53
N ILE A 43 -12.91 -6.67 -3.36
CA ILE A 43 -11.96 -6.41 -4.43
C ILE A 43 -12.72 -6.01 -5.69
N GLU A 44 -12.87 -4.71 -5.90
CA GLU A 44 -13.45 -4.16 -7.13
C GLU A 44 -12.51 -4.39 -8.33
N ILE A 45 -13.07 -4.79 -9.47
CA ILE A 45 -12.35 -4.84 -10.74
C ILE A 45 -12.52 -3.51 -11.47
N ALA A 46 -11.45 -2.71 -11.50
CA ALA A 46 -11.45 -1.38 -12.08
C ALA A 46 -10.47 -1.25 -13.27
N LYS A 47 -10.88 -0.49 -14.28
CA LYS A 47 -9.99 -0.04 -15.38
C LYS A 47 -9.37 1.33 -15.12
N ASP A 48 -10.07 2.18 -14.38
CA ASP A 48 -9.65 3.54 -14.07
C ASP A 48 -8.51 3.53 -13.02
N PRO A 49 -7.39 4.25 -13.23
CA PRO A 49 -6.28 4.25 -12.30
C PRO A 49 -6.65 4.72 -10.88
N TYR A 50 -7.56 5.67 -10.74
CA TYR A 50 -7.98 6.15 -9.43
C TYR A 50 -8.72 5.05 -8.68
N GLN A 51 -9.70 4.41 -9.32
CA GLN A 51 -10.43 3.29 -8.72
C GLN A 51 -9.50 2.10 -8.41
N GLN A 52 -8.54 1.77 -9.29
CA GLN A 52 -7.52 0.77 -8.98
C GLN A 52 -6.72 1.13 -7.71
N GLY A 53 -6.30 2.39 -7.58
CA GLY A 53 -5.69 2.91 -6.36
C GLY A 53 -6.60 2.72 -5.14
N LYS A 54 -7.86 3.12 -5.25
CA LYS A 54 -8.84 3.02 -4.16
C LYS A 54 -9.09 1.57 -3.71
N SER A 55 -9.23 0.64 -4.64
CA SER A 55 -9.46 -0.77 -4.34
C SER A 55 -8.19 -1.48 -3.82
N SER A 56 -7.00 -0.90 -4.02
CA SER A 56 -5.74 -1.49 -3.52
C SER A 56 -5.65 -1.58 -2.00
N VAL A 57 -6.47 -0.84 -1.26
CA VAL A 57 -6.49 -0.89 0.21
C VAL A 57 -6.85 -2.26 0.74
N VAL A 58 -7.64 -3.02 -0.02
CA VAL A 58 -8.09 -4.35 0.41
C VAL A 58 -6.91 -5.33 0.50
N PRO A 59 -6.16 -5.57 -0.60
CA PRO A 59 -4.97 -6.41 -0.53
C PRO A 59 -3.84 -5.80 0.30
N VAL A 60 -3.74 -4.46 0.42
CA VAL A 60 -2.72 -3.82 1.27
C VAL A 60 -2.95 -4.12 2.76
N LYS A 61 -4.19 -3.99 3.24
CA LYS A 61 -4.51 -4.27 4.65
C LYS A 61 -4.28 -5.73 5.00
N LEU A 62 -4.73 -6.67 4.16
CA LEU A 62 -4.45 -8.10 4.38
C LEU A 62 -2.95 -8.38 4.42
N HIS A 63 -2.18 -7.75 3.52
CA HIS A 63 -0.73 -7.94 3.48
C HIS A 63 -0.05 -7.56 4.80
N GLN A 64 -0.45 -6.47 5.44
CA GLN A 64 0.11 -6.06 6.73
C GLN A 64 -0.15 -7.08 7.84
N VAL A 65 -1.32 -7.72 7.86
CA VAL A 65 -1.60 -8.78 8.83
C VAL A 65 -0.71 -9.99 8.58
N MET A 66 -0.55 -10.38 7.31
CA MET A 66 0.29 -11.53 6.98
C MET A 66 1.76 -11.34 7.30
N GLU A 67 2.33 -10.17 6.97
CA GLU A 67 3.70 -9.84 7.34
C GLU A 67 3.87 -9.90 8.87
N SER A 68 2.84 -9.47 9.62
CA SER A 68 2.84 -9.52 11.09
C SER A 68 2.70 -10.93 11.66
N MET A 69 2.03 -11.84 10.95
CA MET A 69 1.99 -13.26 11.28
C MET A 69 3.27 -14.01 10.90
N GLY A 70 4.19 -13.36 10.17
CA GLY A 70 5.41 -14.00 9.67
C GLY A 70 5.17 -15.03 8.56
N LEU A 71 4.02 -14.95 7.87
CA LEU A 71 3.74 -15.85 6.75
C LEU A 71 4.59 -15.50 5.53
N CYS A 72 5.00 -16.52 4.78
CA CYS A 72 5.68 -16.31 3.51
C CYS A 72 4.74 -15.62 2.51
N LEU A 73 5.22 -14.56 1.84
CA LEU A 73 4.50 -13.87 0.75
C LEU A 73 3.90 -14.83 -0.29
N PHE A 74 4.59 -15.94 -0.60
CA PHE A 74 4.11 -16.89 -1.59
C PHE A 74 2.87 -17.67 -1.15
N SER A 75 2.46 -17.56 0.12
CA SER A 75 1.22 -18.15 0.59
C SER A 75 0.02 -17.67 -0.20
N TYR A 76 0.03 -16.42 -0.70
CA TYR A 76 -1.03 -15.87 -1.56
C TYR A 76 -1.37 -16.70 -2.79
N PHE A 77 -0.41 -17.50 -3.27
CA PHE A 77 -0.57 -18.28 -4.50
C PHE A 77 -0.96 -19.74 -4.23
N PHE A 78 -1.24 -20.08 -2.98
CA PHE A 78 -1.86 -21.34 -2.63
C PHE A 78 -3.39 -21.23 -2.69
N SER A 79 -4.07 -22.37 -2.54
CA SER A 79 -5.53 -22.40 -2.38
C SER A 79 -5.92 -21.83 -1.00
N ASP A 80 -7.18 -22.00 -0.61
CA ASP A 80 -7.70 -21.53 0.67
C ASP A 80 -6.80 -21.98 1.84
N TYR A 81 -6.22 -21.00 2.54
CA TYR A 81 -5.27 -21.23 3.62
C TYR A 81 -5.93 -21.28 5.00
N ARG A 82 -7.25 -21.03 5.09
CA ARG A 82 -8.02 -21.07 6.33
C ARG A 82 -7.36 -20.27 7.46
N MET A 83 -6.95 -19.05 7.11
CA MET A 83 -6.09 -18.21 7.95
C MET A 83 -6.77 -17.80 9.25
N LEU A 84 -8.09 -17.55 9.23
CA LEU A 84 -8.84 -17.21 10.44
C LEU A 84 -8.84 -18.37 11.44
N GLU A 85 -9.11 -19.58 10.97
CA GLU A 85 -9.11 -20.77 11.82
C GLU A 85 -7.71 -21.08 12.34
N MET A 86 -6.68 -21.00 11.49
CA MET A 86 -5.30 -21.18 11.93
C MET A 86 -4.91 -20.21 13.04
N LEU A 87 -5.25 -18.92 12.87
CA LEU A 87 -4.94 -17.91 13.87
C LEU A 87 -5.70 -18.17 15.18
N ALA A 88 -6.99 -18.53 15.10
CA ALA A 88 -7.81 -18.86 16.26
C ALA A 88 -7.26 -20.07 17.02
N GLU A 89 -6.87 -21.14 16.33
CA GLU A 89 -6.31 -22.35 16.95
C GLU A 89 -4.95 -22.11 17.62
N VAL A 90 -4.09 -21.28 17.01
CA VAL A 90 -2.75 -20.99 17.57
C VAL A 90 -2.79 -20.01 18.74
N THR A 91 -3.67 -19.00 18.67
CA THR A 91 -3.67 -17.88 19.62
C THR A 91 -4.79 -17.94 20.65
N GLY A 92 -5.84 -18.72 20.39
CA GLY A 92 -7.10 -18.70 21.14
C GLY A 92 -7.94 -17.44 20.90
N TRP A 93 -7.57 -16.58 19.93
CA TRP A 93 -8.31 -15.34 19.66
C TRP A 93 -9.48 -15.58 18.72
N GLU A 94 -10.63 -15.00 19.05
CA GLU A 94 -11.72 -14.87 18.08
C GLU A 94 -11.32 -13.84 17.01
N MET A 95 -11.16 -14.34 15.78
CA MET A 95 -10.81 -13.55 14.59
C MET A 95 -11.88 -13.68 13.52
N THR A 96 -12.30 -12.54 12.98
CA THR A 96 -13.19 -12.44 11.81
C THR A 96 -12.47 -11.72 10.67
N ALA A 97 -13.00 -11.81 9.44
CA ALA A 97 -12.46 -11.09 8.30
C ALA A 97 -12.45 -9.57 8.53
N GLU A 98 -13.50 -9.02 9.15
CA GLU A 98 -13.61 -7.59 9.48
C GLU A 98 -12.53 -7.15 10.47
N LYS A 99 -12.32 -7.94 11.53
CA LYS A 99 -11.29 -7.65 12.52
C LYS A 99 -9.89 -7.76 11.92
N ASN A 100 -9.66 -8.73 11.04
CA ASN A 100 -8.41 -8.86 10.29
C ASN A 100 -8.16 -7.61 9.42
N PHE A 101 -9.20 -7.14 8.72
CA PHE A 101 -9.14 -5.93 7.91
C PHE A 101 -8.85 -4.67 8.74
N GLU A 102 -9.49 -4.55 9.91
CA GLU A 102 -9.25 -3.47 10.86
C GLU A 102 -7.80 -3.46 11.36
N ILE A 103 -7.26 -4.63 11.74
CA ILE A 103 -5.86 -4.78 12.17
C ILE A 103 -4.90 -4.35 11.05
N GLY A 104 -5.15 -4.81 9.82
CA GLY A 104 -4.35 -4.42 8.66
C GLY A 104 -4.38 -2.90 8.40
N GLY A 105 -5.55 -2.28 8.54
CA GLY A 105 -5.74 -0.84 8.45
C GLY A 105 -4.99 -0.07 9.54
N ARG A 106 -5.05 -0.55 10.79
CA ARG A 106 -4.30 -0.02 11.93
C ARG A 106 -2.79 -0.06 11.67
N ILE A 107 -2.25 -1.21 11.29
CA ILE A 107 -0.81 -1.38 11.01
C ILE A 107 -0.37 -0.44 9.88
N GLN A 108 -1.10 -0.43 8.76
CA GLN A 108 -0.77 0.45 7.64
C GLN A 108 -0.80 1.94 8.03
N THR A 109 -1.78 2.33 8.85
CA THR A 109 -1.91 3.73 9.33
C THR A 109 -0.76 4.11 10.26
N ILE A 110 -0.32 3.22 11.14
CA ILE A 110 0.86 3.46 12.00
C ILE A 110 2.12 3.64 11.14
N ARG A 111 2.34 2.75 10.16
CA ARG A 111 3.48 2.85 9.23
C ARG A 111 3.46 4.19 8.47
N GLN A 112 2.27 4.59 8.02
CA GLN A 112 2.08 5.87 7.35
C GLN A 112 2.38 7.06 8.27
N MET A 113 1.90 7.03 9.51
CA MET A 113 2.16 8.06 10.51
C MET A 113 3.65 8.21 10.82
N PHE A 114 4.35 7.10 10.98
CA PHE A 114 5.80 7.12 11.19
C PHE A 114 6.49 7.89 10.05
N ASN A 115 6.22 7.52 8.81
CA ASN A 115 6.76 8.23 7.66
C ASN A 115 6.31 9.70 7.60
N ALA A 116 5.08 10.01 8.01
CA ALA A 116 4.57 11.37 8.03
C ALA A 116 5.33 12.26 9.02
N CYS A 117 5.60 11.78 10.23
CA CYS A 117 6.40 12.50 11.22
C CYS A 117 7.82 12.79 10.71
N GLU A 118 8.38 11.87 9.92
CA GLU A 118 9.73 12.01 9.34
C GLU A 118 9.76 12.79 8.01
N GLY A 119 8.60 13.08 7.42
CA GLY A 119 8.49 13.70 6.10
C GLY A 119 8.67 12.72 4.93
N ALA A 120 8.62 11.42 5.11
CA ALA A 120 8.93 10.42 4.09
C ALA A 120 7.68 9.73 3.50
N ILE A 121 6.63 10.48 3.13
CA ILE A 121 5.35 9.90 2.67
C ILE A 121 5.30 9.67 1.15
N ARG A 122 5.91 10.57 0.39
CA ARG A 122 5.83 10.55 -1.08
C ARG A 122 7.21 10.42 -1.70
N HIS A 123 7.38 9.39 -2.51
CA HIS A 123 8.67 9.06 -3.10
C HIS A 123 8.70 9.31 -4.60
N GLU A 124 9.92 9.56 -5.10
CA GLU A 124 10.16 9.79 -6.50
C GLU A 124 10.24 8.48 -7.27
N ILE A 125 9.81 8.53 -8.53
CA ILE A 125 9.90 7.41 -9.46
C ILE A 125 10.48 7.91 -10.78
N THR A 126 11.42 7.14 -11.34
CA THR A 126 12.12 7.56 -12.56
C THR A 126 11.17 7.62 -13.77
N PRO A 127 11.37 8.58 -14.71
CA PRO A 127 10.59 8.64 -15.94
C PRO A 127 10.61 7.33 -16.73
N ARG A 128 11.74 6.62 -16.72
CA ARG A 128 11.89 5.30 -17.36
C ARG A 128 10.93 4.25 -16.78
N ALA A 129 10.75 4.22 -15.47
CA ALA A 129 9.92 3.24 -14.79
C ALA A 129 8.43 3.42 -15.15
N VAL A 130 7.98 4.67 -15.31
CA VAL A 130 6.60 5.00 -15.69
C VAL A 130 6.38 5.04 -17.20
N GLY A 131 7.43 4.99 -18.01
CA GLY A 131 7.34 5.05 -19.48
C GLY A 131 7.12 6.47 -19.99
N ASN A 132 7.93 7.42 -19.52
CA ASN A 132 7.97 8.80 -19.99
C ASN A 132 9.39 9.14 -20.51
N PRO A 133 9.60 9.27 -21.83
CA PRO A 133 8.64 9.04 -22.91
C PRO A 133 8.27 7.54 -23.06
N PRO A 134 7.13 7.21 -23.69
CA PRO A 134 6.73 5.83 -23.90
C PRO A 134 7.68 5.12 -24.87
N GLN A 135 7.80 3.79 -24.72
CA GLN A 135 8.57 2.98 -25.66
C GLN A 135 7.88 2.95 -27.03
N GLN A 136 8.66 2.89 -28.10
CA GLN A 136 8.15 2.87 -29.48
C GLN A 136 7.80 1.46 -29.98
N LYS A 137 8.33 0.40 -29.35
CA LYS A 137 8.20 -1.00 -29.80
C LYS A 137 7.97 -1.95 -28.63
N GLY A 138 7.52 -3.16 -28.94
CA GLY A 138 7.22 -4.22 -27.96
C GLY A 138 5.77 -4.19 -27.45
N PRO A 139 5.39 -5.14 -26.59
CA PRO A 139 4.00 -5.31 -26.13
C PRO A 139 3.46 -4.12 -25.31
N LEU A 140 4.35 -3.25 -24.83
CA LEU A 140 4.02 -2.05 -24.04
C LEU A 140 4.31 -0.75 -24.83
N ALA A 141 4.43 -0.82 -26.15
CA ALA A 141 4.62 0.36 -26.99
C ALA A 141 3.49 1.38 -26.79
N GLY A 142 3.85 2.66 -26.67
CA GLY A 142 2.90 3.76 -26.46
C GLY A 142 2.24 3.79 -25.08
N LYS A 143 2.70 2.99 -24.10
CA LYS A 143 2.11 2.94 -22.75
C LYS A 143 2.93 3.75 -21.74
N THR A 144 2.21 4.51 -20.92
CA THR A 144 2.69 5.24 -19.74
C THR A 144 1.77 4.91 -18.56
N ILE A 145 2.28 4.99 -17.33
CA ILE A 145 1.52 4.74 -16.10
C ILE A 145 1.18 6.06 -15.43
N ASP A 146 -0.09 6.28 -15.08
CA ASP A 146 -0.51 7.42 -14.27
C ASP A 146 -0.44 7.08 -12.76
N VAL A 147 0.80 7.03 -12.26
CA VAL A 147 1.10 6.73 -10.86
C VAL A 147 0.50 7.79 -9.92
N ALA A 148 0.44 9.05 -10.36
CA ALA A 148 -0.08 10.14 -9.54
C ALA A 148 -1.56 9.93 -9.22
N THR A 149 -2.36 9.55 -10.22
CA THR A 149 -3.79 9.28 -10.04
C THR A 149 -4.04 8.03 -9.21
N MET A 150 -3.27 6.95 -9.41
CA MET A 150 -3.39 5.75 -8.57
C MET A 150 -3.09 6.05 -7.10
N ALA A 151 -2.03 6.82 -6.81
CA ALA A 151 -1.69 7.19 -5.44
C ALA A 151 -2.77 8.05 -4.77
N ARG A 152 -3.43 8.96 -5.50
CA ARG A 152 -4.58 9.71 -4.96
C ARG A 152 -5.75 8.79 -4.61
N GLY A 153 -6.04 7.83 -5.48
CA GLY A 153 -7.06 6.81 -5.21
C GLY A 153 -6.74 5.97 -3.97
N TYR A 154 -5.47 5.57 -3.82
CA TYR A 154 -5.01 4.84 -2.64
C TYR A 154 -5.20 5.64 -1.35
N TYR A 155 -4.79 6.91 -1.32
CA TYR A 155 -5.00 7.77 -0.17
C TYR A 155 -6.49 7.92 0.17
N ASP A 156 -7.35 8.18 -0.82
CA ASP A 156 -8.81 8.24 -0.62
C ASP A 156 -9.37 6.90 -0.08
N GLY A 157 -8.93 5.76 -0.62
CA GLY A 157 -9.34 4.44 -0.13
C GLY A 157 -8.92 4.17 1.32
N MET A 158 -7.77 4.70 1.74
CA MET A 158 -7.30 4.59 3.13
C MET A 158 -7.97 5.61 4.07
N GLY A 159 -8.68 6.60 3.51
CA GLY A 159 -9.21 7.75 4.26
C GLY A 159 -8.16 8.81 4.58
N PHE A 160 -6.99 8.75 3.93
CA PHE A 160 -5.93 9.73 4.09
C PHE A 160 -6.22 11.00 3.29
N GLN A 161 -5.58 12.09 3.69
CA GLN A 161 -5.61 13.35 2.97
C GLN A 161 -4.90 13.24 1.61
N SER A 162 -5.13 14.23 0.74
CA SER A 162 -4.57 14.23 -0.63
C SER A 162 -3.03 14.25 -0.69
N ASP A 163 -2.37 14.66 0.40
CA ASP A 163 -0.93 14.62 0.56
C ASP A 163 -0.41 13.29 1.15
N GLY A 164 -1.31 12.39 1.55
CA GLY A 164 -1.02 11.09 2.14
C GLY A 164 -0.95 11.10 3.67
N ILE A 165 -1.08 12.26 4.33
CA ILE A 165 -1.17 12.30 5.80
C ILE A 165 -2.54 11.77 6.23
N THR A 166 -2.59 10.97 7.29
CA THR A 166 -3.87 10.48 7.84
C THR A 166 -4.70 11.62 8.47
N THR A 167 -5.89 11.31 8.98
CA THR A 167 -6.71 12.27 9.75
C THR A 167 -6.93 11.81 11.18
N ALA A 168 -7.33 12.73 12.05
CA ALA A 168 -7.67 12.39 13.44
C ALA A 168 -8.84 11.40 13.51
N GLU A 169 -9.81 11.49 12.59
CA GLU A 169 -10.95 10.56 12.49
C GLU A 169 -10.48 9.15 12.15
N ILE A 170 -9.55 9.01 11.20
CA ILE A 170 -8.98 7.70 10.83
C ILE A 170 -8.16 7.13 12.00
N LEU A 171 -7.34 7.93 12.68
CA LEU A 171 -6.60 7.48 13.86
C LEU A 171 -7.55 6.96 14.95
N LYS A 172 -8.60 7.70 15.28
CA LYS A 172 -9.63 7.26 16.24
C LYS A 172 -10.32 5.97 15.79
N SER A 173 -10.64 5.85 14.50
CA SER A 173 -11.31 4.66 13.96
C SER A 173 -10.48 3.38 14.15
N TYR A 174 -9.15 3.50 14.22
CA TYR A 174 -8.25 2.39 14.50
C TYR A 174 -7.79 2.33 15.98
N GLY A 175 -8.30 3.19 16.86
CA GLY A 175 -7.91 3.25 18.27
C GLY A 175 -6.47 3.73 18.48
N LEU A 176 -6.04 4.73 17.71
CA LEU A 176 -4.70 5.34 17.73
C LEU A 176 -4.77 6.80 18.23
N ASP A 177 -5.65 7.06 19.20
CA ASP A 177 -5.91 8.38 19.76
C ASP A 177 -4.65 9.07 20.28
N GLU A 178 -3.72 8.28 20.84
CA GLU A 178 -2.44 8.74 21.36
C GLU A 178 -1.53 9.35 20.28
N MET A 179 -1.74 9.03 19.00
CA MET A 179 -0.95 9.56 17.87
C MET A 179 -1.54 10.85 17.29
N ILE A 180 -2.74 11.27 17.71
CA ILE A 180 -3.38 12.49 17.20
C ILE A 180 -2.50 13.74 17.40
N PRO A 181 -1.84 13.95 18.56
CA PRO A 181 -0.92 15.08 18.74
C PRO A 181 0.22 15.11 17.71
N ASP A 182 0.68 13.96 17.22
CA ASP A 182 1.79 13.86 16.27
C ASP A 182 1.43 14.40 14.89
N LEU A 183 0.13 14.53 14.56
CA LEU A 183 -0.29 15.20 13.32
C LEU A 183 0.26 16.62 13.19
N ALA A 184 0.57 17.29 14.31
CA ALA A 184 1.16 18.64 14.31
C ALA A 184 2.59 18.69 13.77
N ILE A 185 3.32 17.56 13.79
CA ILE A 185 4.69 17.46 13.27
C ILE A 185 4.77 16.74 11.91
N CYS A 186 3.66 16.15 11.46
CA CYS A 186 3.60 15.44 10.19
C CYS A 186 3.84 16.37 9.00
N THR A 187 4.69 15.93 8.08
CA THR A 187 4.95 16.61 6.81
C THR A 187 5.00 15.60 5.66
N ARG A 188 4.79 16.07 4.43
CA ARG A 188 4.75 15.19 3.26
C ARG A 188 6.12 14.76 2.76
N THR A 189 7.07 15.68 2.77
CA THR A 189 8.37 15.52 2.10
C THR A 189 9.48 16.04 3.01
N HIS A 190 10.44 15.18 3.31
CA HIS A 190 11.63 15.50 4.05
C HIS A 190 12.50 16.39 3.16
N LYS A 191 13.21 17.34 3.75
CA LYS A 191 14.29 18.03 3.02
C LYS A 191 15.28 16.96 2.59
N PRO A 192 15.65 16.82 1.31
CA PRO A 192 16.57 15.78 0.89
C PRO A 192 17.78 15.74 1.84
N ILE A 193 18.03 14.59 2.48
CA ILE A 193 19.30 14.37 3.18
C ILE A 193 20.31 14.16 2.06
N VAL A 194 20.76 15.27 1.48
CA VAL A 194 21.84 15.23 0.52
C VAL A 194 23.06 14.87 1.34
N ASN A 195 23.47 13.60 1.28
CA ASN A 195 24.78 13.23 1.76
C ASN A 195 25.79 13.98 0.89
N ASP A 196 26.67 14.78 1.49
CA ASP A 196 27.70 15.55 0.77
C ASP A 196 28.55 14.67 -0.18
N TYR A 197 28.58 13.35 0.05
CA TYR A 197 29.16 12.36 -0.85
C TYR A 197 28.50 12.26 -2.24
N ASN A 198 27.18 12.48 -2.35
CA ASN A 198 26.45 12.38 -3.62
C ASN A 198 26.41 13.70 -4.41
N MET A 199 26.97 14.78 -3.85
CA MET A 199 27.11 16.10 -4.49
C MET A 199 28.46 16.28 -5.20
N ARG A 200 29.34 15.28 -5.12
CA ARG A 200 30.63 15.28 -5.81
C ARG A 200 30.41 14.99 -7.29
N THR A 201 30.19 16.06 -8.04
CA THR A 201 30.36 16.09 -9.49
C THR A 201 31.78 16.55 -9.79
N ASP A 202 32.75 15.66 -9.59
CA ASP A 202 34.05 15.73 -10.25
C ASP A 202 33.97 15.12 -11.66
#